data_AF-A0A923AV95-F1
#
_entry.id   AF-A0A923AV95-F1
#
_cell.length_a   1.000
_cell.length_b   1.000
_cell.length_c   1.000
_cell.angle_alpha   90.00
_cell.angle_beta   90.00
_cell.angle_gamma   90.00
#
_symmetry.space_group_name_H-M   'P 1'
#
loop_
_entity.id
_entity.type
_entity.pdbx_description
1 polymer ?
#
loop_
_entity_poly.entity_id
_entity_poly.type
_entity_poly.pdbx_seq_one_letter_code
_entity_poly.pdbx_strand_id
1 'polypeptide(L)' 'MDVVIYHNPACGTSRNTLALIRHLGIEPHVVEYLKTPPARALI' A
#
# COMPACT_ATOMS: atom_id res chain seq x y z
N MET A 1 -8.40 -8.66 -10.21
CA MET A 1 -7.85 -7.29 -10.11
C MET A 1 -6.72 -7.36 -9.11
N ASP A 2 -5.52 -6.97 -9.48
CA ASP A 2 -4.38 -6.95 -8.58
C ASP A 2 -4.21 -5.52 -8.02
N VAL A 3 -4.24 -5.36 -6.70
CA VAL A 3 -4.17 -4.06 -6.03
C VAL A 3 -2.89 -4.00 -5.22
N VAL A 4 -2.04 -3.01 -5.50
CA VAL A 4 -0.81 -2.77 -4.76
C VAL A 4 -0.93 -1.47 -4.00
N ILE A 5 -0.57 -1.48 -2.71
CA ILE A 5 -0.47 -0.28 -1.88
C ILE A 5 0.96 -0.09 -1.39
N TYR A 6 1.54 1.06 -1.74
CA TYR A 6 2.79 1.52 -1.16
C TYR A 6 2.50 2.17 0.19
N HIS A 7 2.82 1.45 1.26
CA HIS A 7 2.34 1.73 2.60
C HIS A 7 3.48 2.19 3.52
N ASN A 8 3.23 3.23 4.31
CA ASN A 8 4.05 3.60 5.46
C ASN A 8 3.26 3.37 6.77
N PRO A 9 3.67 2.41 7.63
CA PRO A 9 2.99 2.12 8.90
C PRO A 9 2.92 3.31 9.87
N ALA A 10 3.84 4.27 9.76
CA ALA A 10 3.88 5.47 10.59
C ALA A 10 2.93 6.59 10.10
N CYS A 11 2.36 6.48 8.90
CA CYS A 11 1.49 7.50 8.32
C CYS A 11 0.00 7.16 8.57
N GLY A 12 -0.71 8.03 9.30
CA GLY A 12 -2.14 7.85 9.60
C GLY A 12 -3.02 7.68 8.36
N THR A 13 -2.85 8.53 7.35
CA THR A 13 -3.57 8.44 6.08
C THR A 13 -3.33 7.10 5.38
N SER A 14 -2.07 6.64 5.34
CA SER A 14 -1.70 5.35 4.75
C SER A 14 -2.39 4.16 5.43
N ARG A 15 -2.55 4.21 6.76
CA ARG A 15 -3.29 3.18 7.51
C ARG A 15 -4.79 3.21 7.21
N ASN A 16 -5.39 4.40 7.14
CA ASN A 16 -6.81 4.54 6.80
C ASN A 16 -7.12 4.02 5.40
N THR A 17 -6.25 4.30 4.42
CA THR A 17 -6.39 3.76 3.05
C THR A 17 -6.31 2.23 3.03
N LEU A 18 -5.32 1.64 3.71
CA LEU A 18 -5.19 0.17 3.80
C LEU A 18 -6.44 -0.47 4.45
N ALA A 19 -6.97 0.14 5.52
CA ALA A 19 -8.17 -0.34 6.19
C ALA A 19 -9.41 -0.27 5.28
N LEU A 20 -9.56 0.80 4.50
CA LEU A 20 -10.67 0.95 3.55
C LEU A 20 -10.61 -0.11 2.44
N ILE A 21 -9.43 -0.36 1.88
CA ILE A 21 -9.25 -1.39 0.83
C ILE A 21 -9.67 -2.75 1.37
N ARG A 22 -9.21 -3.12 2.58
CA ARG A 22 -9.58 -4.38 3.23
C ARG A 22 -11.07 -4.45 3.60
N HIS A 23 -11.66 -3.34 4.02
CA HIS A 23 -13.09 -3.26 4.34
C HIS A 23 -13.98 -3.55 3.12
N LEU A 24 -13.51 -3.20 1.92
CA LEU A 24 -14.18 -3.52 0.66
C LEU A 24 -13.98 -4.98 0.20
N GLY A 25 -13.33 -5.83 1.02
CA GLY A 25 -13.06 -7.23 0.72
C GLY A 25 -11.89 -7.45 -0.24
N ILE A 26 -11.08 -6.42 -0.50
CA ILE A 26 -9.89 -6.50 -1.35
C ILE A 26 -8.68 -6.69 -0.43
N GLU A 27 -7.92 -7.77 -0.62
CA GLU A 27 -6.61 -7.91 0.04
C GLU A 27 -5.52 -7.42 -0.92
N PRO A 28 -4.87 -6.27 -0.63
CA PRO A 28 -3.85 -5.72 -1.51
C PRO A 28 -2.47 -6.30 -1.21
N HIS A 29 -1.58 -6.24 -2.20
CA HIS A 29 -0.15 -6.40 -1.99
C HIS A 29 0.41 -5.15 -1.31
N VAL A 30 0.95 -5.32 -0.09
CA VAL A 30 1.49 -4.22 0.71
C VAL A 30 3.00 -4.14 0.50
N VAL A 31 3.48 -2.99 0.02
CA VAL A 31 4.91 -2.70 -0.17
C VAL A 31 5.34 -1.57 0.75
N GLU A 32 6.28 -1.84 1.65
CA GLU A 32 6.87 -0.82 2.53
C GLU A 32 7.89 0.03 1.75
N TYR A 33 7.43 1.07 1.04
CA TYR A 33 8.27 1.84 0.11
C TYR A 33 9.51 2.50 0.74
N LEU A 34 9.51 2.73 2.06
CA LEU A 34 10.68 3.24 2.76
C LEU A 34 11.79 2.18 2.92
N LYS A 35 11.43 0.89 2.92
CA LYS A 35 12.37 -0.24 2.97
C LYS A 35 12.68 -0.77 1.57
N THR A 36 11.66 -0.86 0.73
CA THR A 36 11.74 -1.38 -0.64
C THR A 36 11.20 -0.33 -1.61
N PRO A 37 11.97 0.75 -1.85
CA PRO A 37 11.55 1.81 -2.76
C PRO A 37 11.41 1.26 -4.19
N PRO A 38 10.37 1.67 -4.93
CA PRO A 38 10.22 1.27 -6.32
C PRO A 38 11.33 1.88 -7.18
N ALA A 39 11.81 1.12 -8.16
CA ALA A 39 12.66 1.66 -9.20
C ALA A 39 11.86 2.63 -10.06
N ARG A 40 12.52 3.67 -10.60
CA ARG A 40 11.88 4.67 -11.49
C ARG A 40 11.12 4.06 -12.66
N ALA A 41 11.55 2.92 -13.18
CA ALA A 41 10.91 2.23 -14.30
C ALA A 41 9.61 1.48 -13.92
N LEU A 42 9.30 1.35 -12.62
CA LEU A 42 8.14 0.61 -12.09
C LEU A 42 6.95 1.52 -11.75
N ILE A 43 7.05 2.82 -12.03
CA ILE A 43 6.03 3.85 -11.74
C ILE A 43 5.48 4.35 -13.07
#